data_AF-A0A2J6H258-F1
#
_entry.id   AF-A0A2J6H258-F1
#
_cell.length_a   1.000
_cell.length_b   1.000
_cell.length_c   1.000
_cell.angle_alpha   90.00
_cell.angle_beta   90.00
_cell.angle_gamma   90.00
#
_symmetry.space_group_name_H-M   'P 1'
#
loop_
_entity.id
_entity.type
_entity.pdbx_description
1 polymer ?
#
loop_
_entity_poly.entity_id
_entity_poly.type
_entity_poly.pdbx_seq_one_letter_code
_entity_poly.pdbx_strand_id
1 'polypeptide(L)'
;MKCNLCEKKAVILNPSYCKEHFIDDFEKKVEETIKQFNLFNKNEKILVATSGGKDSLTVLHILKKLGYNVKGLLIDEGIKNYREYTIDDMNEFSKKYDIDFVIKSFEEEYSSTLDDITKKTTLNPCHICGIFRRQLLNKYSKEYDVIATGHNLDDEAQSILMNLLKSQTNLLSRLGPITGLKKDDKFTRRVKPLYLLSEKNIRLYTFLLGLKNTFTECPYSSSSFRNEISIMLNELENENQGTKSNIVNHFLKNQDKIKKIGEKEGSANLCYICNEPSSGKICNACNILKELKLI
;
A
#
# COMPACT_ATOMS: atom_id res chain seq x y z
N MET A 1 0.36 17.80 -28.92
CA MET A 1 -1.05 18.11 -28.62
C MET A 1 -1.12 19.16 -27.52
N LYS A 2 -2.15 20.03 -27.54
CA LYS A 2 -2.40 21.04 -26.48
C LYS A 2 -3.22 20.41 -25.35
N CYS A 3 -3.24 21.08 -24.20
CA CYS A 3 -4.12 20.73 -23.09
C CYS A 3 -5.60 20.96 -23.47
N ASN A 4 -6.50 20.14 -22.95
CA ASN A 4 -7.93 20.28 -23.17
C ASN A 4 -8.54 21.49 -22.43
N LEU A 5 -7.86 22.02 -21.42
CA LEU A 5 -8.34 23.12 -20.57
C LEU A 5 -7.61 24.45 -20.80
N CYS A 6 -6.46 24.42 -21.51
CA CYS A 6 -5.73 25.64 -21.87
C CYS A 6 -4.80 25.40 -23.08
N GLU A 7 -4.10 26.45 -23.52
CA GLU A 7 -3.26 26.35 -24.72
C GLU A 7 -1.86 25.75 -24.48
N LYS A 8 -1.49 25.45 -23.23
CA LYS A 8 -0.17 24.90 -22.87
C LYS A 8 0.02 23.49 -23.47
N LYS A 9 1.27 23.10 -23.69
CA LYS A 9 1.65 21.75 -24.16
C LYS A 9 1.20 20.67 -23.16
N ALA A 10 0.57 19.62 -23.67
CA ALA A 10 0.15 18.49 -22.84
C ALA A 10 1.34 17.61 -22.41
N VAL A 11 1.31 17.13 -21.18
CA VAL A 11 2.27 16.18 -20.59
C VAL A 11 1.71 14.76 -20.49
N ILE A 12 0.39 14.62 -20.56
CA ILE A 12 -0.34 13.35 -20.63
C ILE A 12 -1.40 13.44 -21.72
N LEU A 13 -1.81 12.30 -22.27
CA LEU A 13 -2.87 12.16 -23.26
C LEU A 13 -3.98 11.26 -22.72
N ASN A 14 -5.20 11.46 -23.23
CA ASN A 14 -6.41 10.69 -22.91
C ASN A 14 -6.79 10.68 -21.42
N PRO A 15 -7.27 11.81 -20.86
CA PRO A 15 -7.44 13.13 -21.48
C PRO A 15 -6.11 13.92 -21.61
N SER A 16 -6.05 14.89 -22.52
CA SER A 16 -4.84 15.67 -22.74
C SER A 16 -4.72 16.82 -21.74
N TYR A 17 -3.76 16.76 -20.82
CA TYR A 17 -3.54 17.81 -19.81
C TYR A 17 -2.10 18.34 -19.81
N CYS A 18 -1.94 19.65 -19.58
CA CYS A 18 -0.64 20.23 -19.25
C CYS A 18 -0.25 19.90 -17.80
N LYS A 19 0.96 20.27 -17.37
CA LYS A 19 1.48 19.98 -16.03
C LYS A 19 0.51 20.39 -14.91
N GLU A 20 0.05 21.64 -14.92
CA GLU A 20 -0.81 22.20 -13.87
C GLU A 20 -2.16 21.47 -13.80
N HIS A 21 -2.89 21.41 -14.93
CA HIS A 21 -4.19 20.75 -14.98
C HIS A 21 -4.14 19.25 -14.69
N PHE A 22 -3.03 18.58 -15.01
CA PHE A 22 -2.85 17.18 -14.62
C PHE A 22 -2.68 17.04 -13.10
N ILE A 23 -1.86 17.89 -12.47
CA ILE A 23 -1.67 17.88 -11.01
C ILE A 23 -2.99 18.14 -10.30
N ASP A 24 -3.75 19.15 -10.75
CA ASP A 24 -5.04 19.51 -10.15
C ASP A 24 -6.08 18.38 -10.31
N ASP A 25 -6.20 17.80 -11.51
CA ASP A 25 -7.10 16.67 -11.78
C ASP A 25 -6.72 15.43 -10.95
N PHE A 26 -5.41 15.15 -10.85
CA PHE A 26 -4.91 14.02 -10.07
C PHE A 26 -5.25 14.16 -8.58
N GLU A 27 -4.97 15.31 -7.98
CA GLU A 27 -5.27 15.56 -6.57
C GLU A 27 -6.77 15.56 -6.29
N LYS A 28 -7.56 16.13 -7.20
CA LYS A 28 -9.02 16.10 -7.12
C LYS A 28 -9.55 14.66 -7.11
N LYS A 29 -9.02 13.78 -7.97
CA LYS A 29 -9.40 12.36 -8.00
C LYS A 29 -9.04 11.62 -6.70
N VAL A 30 -7.94 11.98 -6.04
CA VAL A 30 -7.62 11.44 -4.70
C VAL A 30 -8.66 11.90 -3.70
N GLU A 31 -9.03 13.18 -3.69
CA GLU A 31 -10.05 13.72 -2.78
C GLU A 31 -11.43 13.08 -3.05
N GLU A 32 -11.81 12.92 -4.32
CA GLU A 32 -13.03 12.22 -4.74
C GLU A 32 -13.03 10.77 -4.28
N THR A 33 -11.90 10.06 -4.37
CA THR A 33 -11.74 8.69 -3.87
C THR A 33 -11.95 8.63 -2.35
N ILE A 34 -11.36 9.57 -1.60
CA ILE A 34 -11.52 9.66 -0.14
C ILE A 34 -13.00 9.85 0.23
N LYS A 35 -13.69 10.77 -0.45
CA LYS A 35 -15.12 11.08 -0.23
C LYS A 35 -16.01 9.91 -0.65
N GLN A 36 -15.82 9.37 -1.86
CA GLN A 36 -16.64 8.30 -2.43
C GLN A 36 -16.70 7.07 -1.52
N PHE A 37 -15.57 6.69 -0.92
CA PHE A 37 -15.49 5.50 -0.07
C PHE A 37 -15.55 5.81 1.43
N ASN A 38 -15.73 7.07 1.82
CA ASN A 38 -15.67 7.52 3.22
C ASN A 38 -14.43 6.97 3.93
N LEU A 39 -13.24 7.13 3.33
CA LEU A 39 -12.01 6.52 3.83
C LEU A 39 -11.66 7.05 5.24
N PHE A 40 -11.78 8.36 5.43
CA PHE A 40 -11.57 9.07 6.69
C PHE A 40 -12.09 10.51 6.61
N ASN A 41 -12.17 11.16 7.77
CA ASN A 41 -12.53 12.57 7.90
C ASN A 41 -11.35 13.41 8.44
N LYS A 42 -11.55 14.74 8.55
CA LYS A 42 -10.52 15.71 8.93
C LYS A 42 -10.03 15.61 10.37
N ASN A 43 -10.83 15.03 11.26
CA ASN A 43 -10.51 14.92 12.68
C ASN A 43 -9.72 13.65 13.01
N GLU A 44 -9.67 12.69 12.08
CA GLU A 44 -8.96 11.42 12.28
C GLU A 44 -7.44 11.59 12.11
N LYS A 45 -6.68 10.95 13.00
CA LYS A 45 -5.23 10.81 12.91
C LYS A 45 -4.89 9.70 11.93
N ILE A 46 -4.12 10.02 10.90
CA ILE A 46 -3.82 9.10 9.81
C ILE A 46 -2.33 8.75 9.84
N LEU A 47 -2.06 7.46 9.99
CA LEU A 47 -0.71 6.91 9.83
C LEU A 47 -0.53 6.46 8.38
N VAL A 48 0.38 7.07 7.63
CA VAL A 48 0.69 6.61 6.28
C VAL A 48 1.83 5.59 6.34
N ALA A 49 1.54 4.35 5.96
CA ALA A 49 2.57 3.33 5.78
C ALA A 49 3.44 3.70 4.57
N THR A 50 4.66 4.15 4.82
CA THR A 50 5.59 4.62 3.79
C THR A 50 6.77 3.67 3.62
N SER A 51 7.13 3.41 2.37
CA SER A 51 8.32 2.65 2.01
C SER A 51 9.46 3.53 1.49
N GLY A 52 9.27 4.86 1.47
CA GLY A 52 10.08 5.79 0.68
C GLY A 52 9.81 5.70 -0.83
N GLY A 53 8.81 4.91 -1.25
CA GLY A 53 8.43 4.73 -2.65
C GLY A 53 7.48 5.81 -3.18
N LYS A 54 7.39 5.92 -4.51
CA LYS A 54 6.58 6.93 -5.21
C LYS A 54 5.13 6.99 -4.72
N ASP A 55 4.50 5.82 -4.52
CA ASP A 55 3.08 5.74 -4.23
C ASP A 55 2.78 6.21 -2.80
N SER A 56 3.56 5.76 -1.82
CA SER A 56 3.39 6.20 -0.42
C SER A 56 3.78 7.66 -0.19
N LEU A 57 4.82 8.15 -0.89
CA LEU A 57 5.18 9.57 -0.84
C LEU A 57 4.09 10.44 -1.47
N THR A 58 3.47 9.98 -2.55
CA THR A 58 2.30 10.64 -3.15
C THR A 58 1.14 10.75 -2.16
N VAL A 59 0.82 9.67 -1.43
CA VAL A 59 -0.21 9.71 -0.37
C VAL A 59 0.15 10.72 0.71
N LEU A 60 1.37 10.65 1.28
CA LEU A 60 1.81 11.59 2.31
C LEU A 60 1.71 13.05 1.85
N HIS A 61 2.22 13.34 0.65
CA HIS A 61 2.23 14.68 0.07
C HIS A 61 0.81 15.24 -0.06
N ILE A 62 -0.09 14.48 -0.70
CA ILE A 62 -1.44 14.94 -0.99
C ILE A 62 -2.23 15.09 0.31
N LEU A 63 -2.13 14.15 1.25
CA LEU A 63 -2.86 14.25 2.51
C LEU A 63 -2.39 15.43 3.38
N LYS A 64 -1.07 15.68 3.45
CA LYS A 64 -0.54 16.89 4.12
C LYS A 64 -1.03 18.15 3.41
N LYS A 65 -0.94 18.22 2.07
CA LYS A 65 -1.39 19.37 1.27
C LYS A 65 -2.87 19.69 1.46
N LEU A 66 -3.71 18.66 1.56
CA LEU A 66 -5.13 18.80 1.83
C LEU A 66 -5.42 19.20 3.29
N GLY A 67 -4.43 19.22 4.19
CA GLY A 67 -4.60 19.61 5.59
C GLY A 67 -5.16 18.49 6.47
N TYR A 68 -4.82 17.23 6.21
CA TYR A 68 -5.09 16.13 7.14
C TYR A 68 -3.99 15.99 8.19
N ASN A 69 -4.33 15.45 9.36
CA ASN A 69 -3.37 15.10 10.39
C ASN A 69 -2.66 13.79 10.03
N VAL A 70 -1.48 13.90 9.41
CA VAL A 70 -0.72 12.76 8.90
C VAL A 70 0.64 12.60 9.57
N LYS A 71 1.03 11.35 9.78
CA LYS A 71 2.39 10.96 10.15
C LYS A 71 2.83 9.76 9.32
N GLY A 72 4.09 9.72 8.90
CA GLY A 72 4.67 8.56 8.21
C GLY A 72 5.09 7.45 9.18
N LEU A 73 4.88 6.19 8.79
CA LEU A 73 5.52 5.04 9.41
C LEU A 73 6.31 4.27 8.35
N LEU A 74 7.64 4.27 8.49
CA LEU A 74 8.56 3.50 7.68
C LEU A 74 8.97 2.25 8.45
N ILE A 75 8.83 1.08 7.83
CA ILE A 75 9.34 -0.17 8.39
C ILE A 75 10.66 -0.50 7.72
N ASP A 76 11.73 -0.54 8.51
CA ASP A 76 13.08 -0.91 8.08
C ASP A 76 13.26 -2.42 8.24
N GLU A 77 13.20 -3.16 7.14
CA GLU A 77 13.41 -4.60 7.15
C GLU A 77 14.89 -5.00 7.22
N GLY A 78 15.82 -4.05 7.17
CA GLY A 78 17.27 -4.31 7.19
C GLY A 78 17.81 -4.93 5.90
N ILE A 79 17.25 -4.54 4.74
CA ILE A 79 17.69 -5.00 3.42
C ILE A 79 18.81 -4.10 2.91
N LYS A 80 20.01 -4.66 2.72
CA LYS A 80 21.18 -3.93 2.22
C LYS A 80 21.01 -3.48 0.76
N ASN A 81 21.63 -2.35 0.43
CA ASN A 81 21.59 -1.71 -0.89
C ASN A 81 20.17 -1.35 -1.36
N TYR A 82 19.25 -1.16 -0.42
CA TYR A 82 17.86 -0.84 -0.70
C TYR A 82 17.30 0.12 0.34
N ARG A 83 17.37 -0.28 1.62
CA ARG A 83 16.65 0.42 2.68
C ARG A 83 17.31 1.73 3.05
N GLU A 84 18.64 1.81 3.01
CA GLU A 84 19.42 3.04 3.19
C GLU A 84 18.96 4.14 2.21
N TYR A 85 18.85 3.81 0.92
CA TYR A 85 18.41 4.76 -0.10
C TYR A 85 16.97 5.23 0.11
N THR A 86 16.07 4.31 0.48
CA THR A 86 14.67 4.68 0.72
C THR A 86 14.46 5.49 2.00
N ILE A 87 15.33 5.32 3.01
CA ILE A 87 15.32 6.12 4.23
C ILE A 87 15.84 7.53 3.91
N ASP A 88 16.90 7.65 3.12
CA ASP A 88 17.41 8.95 2.67
C ASP A 88 16.37 9.72 1.85
N ASP A 89 15.70 9.05 0.91
CA ASP A 89 14.57 9.63 0.17
C ASP A 89 13.46 10.14 1.11
N MET A 90 13.15 9.37 2.17
CA MET A 90 12.14 9.75 3.15
C MET A 90 12.58 10.93 4.02
N ASN A 91 13.85 11.00 4.41
CA ASN A 91 14.43 12.13 5.13
C ASN A 91 14.38 13.42 4.30
N GLU A 92 14.78 13.37 3.04
CA GLU A 92 14.73 14.52 2.13
C GLU A 92 13.28 14.99 1.94
N PHE A 93 12.37 14.04 1.70
CA PHE A 93 10.95 14.32 1.54
C PHE A 93 10.34 14.95 2.81
N SER A 94 10.63 14.38 3.98
CA SER A 94 10.17 14.87 5.28
C SER A 94 10.60 16.32 5.50
N LYS A 95 11.88 16.63 5.25
CA LYS A 95 12.43 17.98 5.37
C LYS A 95 11.79 18.96 4.37
N LYS A 96 11.56 18.53 3.13
CA LYS A 96 11.02 19.37 2.06
C LYS A 96 9.56 19.75 2.29
N TYR A 97 8.75 18.82 2.83
CA TYR A 97 7.31 18.99 2.98
C TYR A 97 6.83 19.20 4.42
N ASP A 98 7.75 19.26 5.38
CA ASP A 98 7.45 19.41 6.81
C ASP A 98 6.49 18.32 7.29
N ILE A 99 6.86 17.06 7.08
CA ILE A 99 6.04 15.90 7.43
C ILE A 99 6.82 15.00 8.36
N ASP A 100 6.31 14.83 9.58
CA ASP A 100 6.87 13.91 10.56
C ASP A 100 6.72 12.46 10.12
N PHE A 101 7.72 11.65 10.47
CA PHE A 101 7.64 10.20 10.33
C PHE A 101 8.43 9.50 11.42
N VAL A 102 8.15 8.21 11.60
CA VAL A 102 8.90 7.33 12.50
C VAL A 102 9.39 6.12 11.72
N ILE A 103 10.57 5.64 12.09
CA ILE A 103 11.15 4.39 11.58
C ILE A 103 11.00 3.33 12.67
N LYS A 104 10.61 2.12 12.27
CA LYS A 104 10.61 0.93 13.11
C LYS A 104 11.28 -0.21 12.38
N SER A 105 12.23 -0.87 13.01
CA SER A 105 13.08 -1.86 12.32
C SER A 105 12.76 -3.29 12.73
N PHE A 106 13.06 -4.23 11.84
CA PHE A 106 13.04 -5.66 12.17
C PHE A 106 14.12 -6.01 13.20
N GLU A 107 15.26 -5.31 13.14
CA GLU A 107 16.34 -5.50 14.10
C GLU A 107 15.89 -5.19 15.54
N GLU A 108 15.21 -4.06 15.76
CA GLU A 108 14.67 -3.68 17.07
C GLU A 108 13.56 -4.63 17.55
N GLU A 109 12.71 -5.09 16.63
CA GLU A 109 11.48 -5.82 16.95
C GLU A 109 11.67 -7.33 17.06
N TYR A 110 12.63 -7.88 16.33
CA TYR A 110 12.83 -9.31 16.15
C TYR A 110 14.28 -9.75 16.36
N SER A 111 15.19 -8.83 16.70
CA SER A 111 16.63 -9.10 16.85
C SER A 111 17.26 -9.77 15.63
N SER A 112 16.72 -9.49 14.45
CA SER A 112 17.22 -9.96 13.16
C SER A 112 16.66 -9.12 12.02
N THR A 113 17.52 -8.77 11.08
CA THR A 113 17.12 -8.21 9.79
C THR A 113 16.47 -9.28 8.88
N LEU A 114 15.78 -8.84 7.82
CA LEU A 114 15.30 -9.74 6.78
C LEU A 114 16.48 -10.45 6.11
N ASP A 115 17.56 -9.75 5.82
CA ASP A 115 18.77 -10.33 5.22
C ASP A 115 19.32 -11.47 6.09
N ASP A 116 19.33 -11.33 7.42
CA ASP A 116 19.79 -12.39 8.32
C ASP A 116 18.82 -13.55 8.44
N ILE A 117 17.51 -13.28 8.39
CA ILE A 117 16.48 -14.32 8.36
C ILE A 117 16.61 -15.17 7.10
N THR A 118 16.79 -14.56 5.92
CA THR A 118 16.88 -15.31 4.65
C THR A 118 18.06 -16.26 4.58
N LYS A 119 19.12 -16.06 5.39
CA LYS A 119 20.25 -16.99 5.51
C LYS A 119 19.93 -18.21 6.37
N LYS A 120 18.90 -18.12 7.21
CA LYS A 120 18.52 -19.14 8.21
C LYS A 120 17.32 -20.00 7.79
N THR A 121 16.63 -19.67 6.71
CA THR A 121 15.44 -20.40 6.24
C THR A 121 15.33 -20.40 4.72
N THR A 122 14.66 -21.42 4.18
CA THR A 122 14.28 -21.52 2.76
C THR A 122 12.92 -20.89 2.47
N LEU A 123 12.22 -20.39 3.49
CA LEU A 123 10.96 -19.68 3.33
C LEU A 123 11.15 -18.44 2.44
N ASN A 124 10.14 -18.16 1.60
CA ASN A 124 10.17 -17.03 0.69
C ASN A 124 10.36 -15.69 1.46
N PRO A 125 11.39 -14.88 1.14
CA PRO A 125 11.66 -13.62 1.84
C PRO A 125 10.48 -12.64 1.84
N CYS A 126 9.78 -12.51 0.71
CA CYS A 126 8.61 -11.65 0.58
C CYS A 126 7.43 -12.11 1.45
N HIS A 127 7.31 -13.42 1.69
CA HIS A 127 6.29 -13.97 2.58
C HIS A 127 6.55 -13.54 4.04
N ILE A 128 7.79 -13.71 4.52
CA ILE A 128 8.21 -13.32 5.87
C ILE A 128 8.08 -11.80 6.04
N CYS A 129 8.67 -11.03 5.13
CA CYS A 129 8.62 -9.57 5.11
C CYS A 129 7.18 -9.06 5.20
N GLY A 130 6.27 -9.61 4.39
CA GLY A 130 4.87 -9.24 4.43
C GLY A 130 4.20 -9.51 5.79
N ILE A 131 4.48 -10.65 6.43
CA ILE A 131 3.91 -10.99 7.74
C ILE A 131 4.40 -10.01 8.80
N PHE A 132 5.71 -9.81 8.88
CA PHE A 132 6.34 -8.95 9.88
C PHE A 132 5.93 -7.49 9.69
N ARG A 133 5.94 -6.96 8.45
CA ARG A 133 5.46 -5.60 8.16
C ARG A 133 4.01 -5.40 8.59
N ARG A 134 3.11 -6.35 8.28
CA ARG A 134 1.70 -6.22 8.66
C ARG A 134 1.50 -6.23 10.18
N GLN A 135 2.31 -7.01 10.92
CA GLN A 135 2.29 -7.01 12.38
C GLN A 135 2.77 -5.66 12.93
N LEU A 136 3.91 -5.15 12.47
CA LEU A 136 4.44 -3.86 12.92
C LEU A 136 3.52 -2.70 12.57
N LEU A 137 2.95 -2.69 11.36
CA LEU A 137 1.95 -1.69 10.98
C LEU A 137 0.76 -1.70 11.94
N ASN A 138 0.29 -2.86 12.40
CA ASN A 138 -0.80 -2.94 13.37
C ASN A 138 -0.37 -2.53 14.79
N LYS A 139 0.80 -3.00 15.22
CA LYS A 139 1.38 -2.69 16.53
C LYS A 139 1.54 -1.18 16.73
N TYR A 140 2.05 -0.50 15.71
CA TYR A 140 2.39 0.92 15.74
C TYR A 140 1.27 1.85 15.28
N SER A 141 0.12 1.33 14.86
CA SER A 141 -1.03 2.13 14.47
C SER A 141 -2.08 2.31 15.58
N LYS A 142 -1.88 1.74 16.77
CA LYS A 142 -2.90 1.71 17.84
C LYS A 142 -3.34 3.09 18.33
N GLU A 143 -2.49 4.11 18.20
CA GLU A 143 -2.82 5.50 18.57
C GLU A 143 -3.44 6.32 17.42
N TYR A 144 -3.62 5.70 16.25
CA TYR A 144 -4.15 6.32 15.04
C TYR A 144 -5.51 5.69 14.69
N ASP A 145 -6.37 6.50 14.08
CA ASP A 145 -7.70 6.05 13.67
C ASP A 145 -7.62 5.20 12.39
N VAL A 146 -6.65 5.51 11.51
CA VAL A 146 -6.55 4.93 10.17
C VAL A 146 -5.11 4.75 9.73
N ILE A 147 -4.83 3.64 9.04
CA ILE A 147 -3.60 3.44 8.26
C ILE A 147 -3.88 3.70 6.78
N ALA A 148 -3.25 4.71 6.17
CA ALA A 148 -3.27 4.89 4.73
C ALA A 148 -2.09 4.16 4.05
N THR A 149 -2.35 3.53 2.91
CA THR A 149 -1.33 2.83 2.12
C THR A 149 -1.33 3.33 0.68
N GLY A 150 -0.19 3.24 0.00
CA GLY A 150 -0.02 3.67 -1.38
C GLY A 150 -0.56 2.70 -2.45
N HIS A 151 -1.41 1.73 -2.10
CA HIS A 151 -1.93 0.80 -3.12
C HIS A 151 -2.79 1.52 -4.14
N ASN A 152 -2.51 1.26 -5.41
CA ASN A 152 -3.09 1.95 -6.55
C ASN A 152 -3.99 1.02 -7.41
N LEU A 153 -4.55 1.55 -8.50
CA LEU A 153 -5.44 0.78 -9.38
C LEU A 153 -4.82 -0.50 -9.92
N ASP A 154 -3.55 -0.45 -10.29
CA ASP A 154 -2.79 -1.58 -10.83
C ASP A 154 -2.61 -2.66 -9.76
N ASP A 155 -2.24 -2.27 -8.53
CA ASP A 155 -2.09 -3.19 -7.39
C ASP A 155 -3.39 -3.94 -7.08
N GLU A 156 -4.53 -3.25 -7.18
CA GLU A 156 -5.85 -3.81 -6.93
C GLU A 156 -6.31 -4.72 -8.06
N ALA A 157 -6.11 -4.32 -9.32
CA ALA A 157 -6.39 -5.17 -10.47
C ALA A 157 -5.58 -6.46 -10.42
N GLN A 158 -4.28 -6.38 -10.09
CA GLN A 158 -3.43 -7.54 -9.87
C GLN A 158 -3.97 -8.41 -8.73
N SER A 159 -4.31 -7.82 -7.59
CA SER A 159 -4.80 -8.56 -6.42
C SER A 159 -6.12 -9.29 -6.71
N ILE A 160 -7.05 -8.63 -7.40
CA ILE A 160 -8.33 -9.23 -7.81
C ILE A 160 -8.07 -10.42 -8.73
N LEU A 161 -7.28 -10.23 -9.79
CA LEU A 161 -7.03 -11.26 -10.79
C LEU A 161 -6.24 -12.44 -10.21
N MET A 162 -5.22 -12.19 -9.39
CA MET A 162 -4.48 -13.24 -8.69
C MET A 162 -5.39 -14.13 -7.84
N ASN A 163 -6.30 -13.52 -7.06
CA ASN A 163 -7.21 -14.27 -6.19
C ASN A 163 -8.28 -15.02 -6.99
N LEU A 164 -8.74 -14.49 -8.12
CA LEU A 164 -9.64 -15.19 -9.03
C LEU A 164 -8.96 -16.42 -9.64
N LEU A 165 -7.76 -16.26 -10.21
CA LEU A 165 -7.00 -17.36 -10.85
C LEU A 165 -6.65 -18.47 -9.86
N LYS A 166 -6.39 -18.12 -8.59
CA LYS A 166 -6.10 -19.09 -7.53
C LYS A 166 -7.34 -19.62 -6.81
N SER A 167 -8.54 -19.25 -7.25
CA SER A 167 -9.81 -19.62 -6.59
C SER A 167 -9.84 -19.28 -5.08
N GLN A 168 -9.22 -18.16 -4.70
CA GLN A 168 -9.08 -17.71 -3.31
C GLN A 168 -10.23 -16.77 -2.91
N THR A 169 -11.47 -17.26 -2.95
CA THR A 169 -12.68 -16.47 -2.71
C THR A 169 -12.66 -15.75 -1.35
N ASN A 170 -12.12 -16.39 -0.30
CA ASN A 170 -11.98 -15.81 1.03
C ASN A 170 -10.99 -14.63 1.11
N LEU A 171 -9.99 -14.58 0.22
CA LEU A 171 -9.06 -13.45 0.15
C LEU A 171 -9.63 -12.35 -0.74
N LEU A 172 -10.28 -12.75 -1.84
CA LEU A 172 -10.99 -11.84 -2.74
C LEU A 172 -12.07 -11.04 -1.99
N SER A 173 -12.83 -11.67 -1.09
CA SER A 173 -13.87 -11.02 -0.28
C SER A 173 -13.34 -9.94 0.67
N ARG A 174 -12.04 -9.97 0.99
CA ARG A 174 -11.38 -9.01 1.89
C ARG A 174 -10.77 -7.82 1.16
N LEU A 175 -10.78 -7.82 -0.18
CA LEU A 175 -10.26 -6.72 -0.97
C LEU A 175 -11.24 -5.54 -1.00
N GLY A 176 -10.70 -4.36 -1.28
CA GLY A 176 -11.45 -3.12 -1.33
C GLY A 176 -10.63 -1.88 -0.96
N PRO A 177 -11.25 -0.70 -1.08
CA PRO A 177 -10.63 0.58 -0.75
C PRO A 177 -10.44 0.75 0.77
N ILE A 178 -11.27 0.07 1.56
CA ILE A 178 -11.13 -0.09 3.00
C ILE A 178 -10.94 -1.59 3.29
N THR A 179 -9.87 -1.91 3.99
CA THR A 179 -9.51 -3.28 4.40
C THR A 179 -9.25 -3.33 5.91
N GLY A 180 -9.30 -4.53 6.49
CA GLY A 180 -9.27 -4.74 7.94
C GLY A 180 -10.63 -5.17 8.48
N LEU A 181 -10.64 -5.68 9.71
CA LEU A 181 -11.89 -6.07 10.39
C LEU A 181 -12.63 -4.80 10.80
N LYS A 182 -13.82 -4.58 10.23
CA LYS A 182 -14.65 -3.38 10.50
C LYS A 182 -15.09 -3.24 11.97
N LYS A 183 -14.93 -4.28 12.80
CA LYS A 183 -15.47 -4.37 14.17
C LYS A 183 -14.52 -5.14 15.12
N ASP A 184 -13.23 -4.87 15.07
CA ASP A 184 -12.30 -5.41 16.07
C ASP A 184 -11.34 -4.31 16.51
N ASP A 185 -11.49 -3.85 17.75
CA ASP A 185 -10.68 -2.77 18.35
C ASP A 185 -9.18 -3.08 18.36
N LYS A 186 -8.80 -4.32 18.09
CA LYS A 186 -7.40 -4.75 17.99
C LYS A 186 -6.77 -4.45 16.62
N PHE A 187 -7.54 -4.02 15.63
CA PHE A 187 -7.05 -3.67 14.30
C PHE A 187 -7.39 -2.23 13.93
N THR A 188 -6.37 -1.46 13.57
CA THR A 188 -6.58 -0.18 12.89
C THR A 188 -7.02 -0.43 11.44
N ARG A 189 -8.09 0.25 11.01
CA ARG A 189 -8.60 0.12 9.64
C ARG A 189 -7.58 0.63 8.63
N ARG A 190 -7.49 -0.04 7.47
CA ARG A 190 -6.55 0.29 6.40
C ARG A 190 -7.29 0.84 5.20
N VAL A 191 -6.78 1.93 4.63
CA VAL A 191 -7.40 2.65 3.51
C VAL A 191 -6.42 2.87 2.37
N LYS A 192 -6.95 3.09 1.18
CA LYS A 192 -6.19 3.22 -0.06
C LYS A 192 -6.62 4.48 -0.82
N PRO A 193 -6.03 5.66 -0.54
CA PRO A 193 -6.42 6.90 -1.22
C PRO A 193 -6.17 6.90 -2.73
N LEU A 194 -5.23 6.06 -3.23
CA LEU A 194 -4.88 5.96 -4.64
C LEU A 194 -5.65 4.85 -5.39
N TYR A 195 -6.68 4.24 -4.77
CA TYR A 195 -7.35 3.02 -5.24
C TYR A 195 -7.82 3.06 -6.70
N LEU A 196 -8.20 4.23 -7.21
CA LEU A 196 -8.72 4.43 -8.57
C LEU A 196 -7.73 5.08 -9.53
N LEU A 197 -6.48 5.30 -9.10
CA LEU A 197 -5.44 5.96 -9.89
C LEU A 197 -4.42 4.95 -10.39
N SER A 198 -4.07 5.03 -11.67
CA SER A 198 -3.07 4.13 -12.26
C SER A 198 -1.66 4.45 -11.79
N GLU A 199 -0.82 3.42 -11.75
CA GLU A 199 0.61 3.55 -11.43
C GLU A 199 1.31 4.52 -12.39
N LYS A 200 0.92 4.52 -13.68
CA LYS A 200 1.40 5.46 -14.70
C LYS A 200 1.14 6.91 -14.29
N ASN A 201 -0.07 7.22 -13.82
CA ASN A 201 -0.42 8.57 -13.40
C ASN A 201 0.33 8.95 -12.12
N ILE A 202 0.46 8.03 -11.16
CA ILE A 202 1.23 8.29 -9.93
C ILE A 202 2.70 8.57 -10.25
N ARG A 203 3.30 7.81 -11.17
CA ARG A 203 4.67 8.02 -11.63
C ARG A 203 4.84 9.39 -12.28
N LEU A 204 3.91 9.79 -13.14
CA LEU A 204 3.94 11.12 -13.75
C LEU A 204 3.79 12.23 -12.71
N TYR A 205 2.87 12.09 -11.76
CA TYR A 205 2.66 13.06 -10.67
C TYR A 205 3.93 13.23 -9.82
N THR A 206 4.51 12.11 -9.38
CA THR A 206 5.77 12.07 -8.62
C THR A 206 6.90 12.76 -9.38
N PHE A 207 7.03 12.47 -10.68
CA PHE A 207 8.07 13.05 -11.54
C PHE A 207 7.89 14.57 -11.72
N LEU A 208 6.67 15.03 -12.01
CA LEU A 208 6.39 16.45 -12.26
C LEU A 208 6.61 17.35 -11.04
N LEU A 209 6.45 16.79 -9.84
CA LEU A 209 6.67 17.48 -8.56
C LEU A 209 8.08 17.26 -7.98
N GLY A 210 8.87 16.35 -8.57
CA GLY A 210 10.16 15.95 -8.01
C GLY A 210 10.01 15.41 -6.58
N LEU A 211 9.04 14.51 -6.36
CA LEU A 211 8.83 13.88 -5.04
C LEU A 211 9.84 12.77 -4.77
N LYS A 212 10.43 12.18 -5.82
CA LYS A 212 11.39 11.08 -5.73
C LYS A 212 12.34 11.12 -6.92
N ASN A 213 13.64 11.03 -6.64
CA ASN A 213 14.69 11.18 -7.65
C ASN A 213 15.24 9.83 -8.13
N THR A 214 15.31 8.83 -7.25
CA THR A 214 15.85 7.49 -7.54
C THR A 214 14.77 6.43 -7.36
N PHE A 215 14.73 5.45 -8.27
CA PHE A 215 13.83 4.30 -8.16
C PHE A 215 14.67 3.07 -7.84
N THR A 216 14.76 2.73 -6.56
CA THR A 216 15.43 1.50 -6.11
C THR A 216 14.40 0.39 -5.97
N GLU A 217 14.64 -0.73 -6.65
CA GLU A 217 13.81 -1.94 -6.51
C GLU A 217 14.34 -2.83 -5.39
N CYS A 218 13.44 -3.57 -4.75
CA CYS A 218 13.83 -4.52 -3.71
C CYS A 218 14.53 -5.72 -4.35
N PRO A 219 15.71 -6.16 -3.87
CA PRO A 219 16.42 -7.30 -4.44
C PRO A 219 15.63 -8.62 -4.35
N TYR A 220 14.62 -8.71 -3.49
CA TYR A 220 13.78 -9.89 -3.30
C TYR A 220 12.48 -9.89 -4.13
N SER A 221 12.17 -8.84 -4.89
CA SER A 221 10.87 -8.74 -5.62
C SER A 221 10.84 -9.49 -6.96
N SER A 222 11.99 -9.81 -7.54
CA SER A 222 12.13 -10.35 -8.90
C SER A 222 11.93 -11.88 -8.94
N SER A 223 10.67 -12.34 -8.93
CA SER A 223 10.18 -13.68 -9.34
C SER A 223 8.83 -14.03 -8.71
N SER A 224 7.94 -13.03 -8.54
CA SER A 224 6.63 -13.26 -7.92
C SER A 224 5.53 -13.49 -8.95
N PHE A 225 4.56 -14.35 -8.62
CA PHE A 225 3.32 -14.50 -9.40
C PHE A 225 2.61 -13.16 -9.63
N ARG A 226 2.74 -12.20 -8.71
CA ARG A 226 2.20 -10.84 -8.89
C ARG A 226 2.85 -10.13 -10.08
N ASN A 227 4.16 -10.31 -10.29
CA ASN A 227 4.87 -9.73 -11.42
C ASN A 227 4.36 -10.28 -12.76
N GLU A 228 4.13 -11.59 -12.86
CA GLU A 228 3.52 -12.22 -14.04
C GLU A 228 2.14 -11.60 -14.36
N ILE A 229 1.30 -11.45 -13.34
CA ILE A 229 -0.01 -10.80 -13.49
C ILE A 229 0.11 -9.32 -13.88
N SER A 230 1.11 -8.61 -13.34
CA SER A 230 1.38 -7.22 -13.70
C SER A 230 1.72 -7.08 -15.19
N ILE A 231 2.64 -7.92 -15.69
CA ILE A 231 3.05 -7.94 -17.11
C ILE A 231 1.83 -8.19 -18.00
N MET A 232 1.07 -9.25 -17.72
CA MET A 232 -0.13 -9.59 -18.49
C MET A 232 -1.17 -8.47 -18.48
N LEU A 233 -1.43 -7.85 -17.32
CA LEU A 233 -2.37 -6.72 -17.23
C LEU A 233 -1.85 -5.48 -17.95
N ASN A 234 -0.54 -5.24 -18.00
CA ASN A 234 0.05 -4.13 -18.74
C ASN A 234 -0.11 -4.34 -20.26
N GLU A 235 0.09 -5.56 -20.75
CA GLU A 235 -0.14 -5.91 -22.15
C GLU A 235 -1.60 -5.68 -22.54
N LEU A 236 -2.54 -6.23 -21.76
CA LEU A 236 -3.97 -6.04 -22.00
C LEU A 236 -4.40 -4.57 -21.89
N GLU A 237 -3.83 -3.78 -20.98
CA GLU A 237 -4.12 -2.35 -20.86
C GLU A 237 -3.63 -1.55 -22.06
N ASN A 238 -2.52 -1.96 -22.68
CA ASN A 238 -1.99 -1.34 -23.89
C ASN A 238 -2.85 -1.64 -25.12
N GLU A 239 -3.33 -2.88 -25.24
CA GLU A 239 -4.21 -3.31 -26.32
C GLU A 239 -5.64 -2.78 -26.15
N ASN A 240 -6.13 -2.78 -24.90
CA ASN A 240 -7.50 -2.45 -24.53
C ASN A 240 -7.48 -1.51 -23.31
N GLN A 241 -7.42 -0.21 -23.57
CA GLN A 241 -7.39 0.83 -22.53
C GLN A 241 -8.60 0.72 -21.60
N GLY A 242 -8.36 0.80 -20.29
CA GLY A 242 -9.38 0.64 -19.27
C GLY A 242 -9.57 -0.79 -18.79
N THR A 243 -8.78 -1.77 -19.24
CA THR A 243 -8.84 -3.16 -18.74
C THR A 243 -8.75 -3.20 -17.20
N LYS A 244 -7.75 -2.56 -16.61
CA LYS A 244 -7.54 -2.57 -15.15
C LYS A 244 -8.67 -1.86 -14.41
N SER A 245 -9.11 -0.71 -14.91
CA SER A 245 -10.22 0.04 -14.30
C SER A 245 -11.54 -0.73 -14.40
N ASN A 246 -11.79 -1.42 -15.51
CA ASN A 246 -12.97 -2.26 -15.69
C ASN A 246 -12.98 -3.46 -14.73
N ILE A 247 -11.83 -4.12 -14.51
CA ILE A 247 -11.69 -5.19 -13.51
C ILE A 247 -12.06 -4.68 -12.12
N VAL A 248 -11.45 -3.56 -11.71
CA VAL A 248 -11.68 -2.97 -10.37
C VAL A 248 -13.11 -2.47 -10.22
N ASN A 249 -13.67 -1.81 -11.24
CA ASN A 249 -15.05 -1.33 -11.23
C ASN A 249 -16.06 -2.49 -11.18
N HIS A 250 -15.82 -3.57 -11.91
CA HIS A 250 -16.66 -4.77 -11.86
C HIS A 250 -16.62 -5.42 -10.48
N PHE A 251 -15.43 -5.49 -9.87
CA PHE A 251 -15.27 -5.97 -8.50
C PHE A 251 -16.05 -5.09 -7.50
N LEU A 252 -15.91 -3.75 -7.58
CA LEU A 252 -16.62 -2.82 -6.70
C LEU A 252 -18.16 -2.95 -6.82
N LYS A 253 -18.68 -3.07 -8.04
CA LYS A 253 -20.12 -3.28 -8.30
C LYS A 253 -20.68 -4.56 -7.66
N ASN A 254 -19.83 -5.58 -7.49
CA ASN A 254 -20.21 -6.87 -6.92
C ASN A 254 -19.68 -7.09 -5.50
N GLN A 255 -19.04 -6.08 -4.90
CA GLN A 255 -18.25 -6.26 -3.68
C GLN A 255 -19.09 -6.78 -2.51
N ASP A 256 -20.33 -6.31 -2.36
CA ASP A 256 -21.21 -6.76 -1.28
C ASP A 256 -21.59 -8.24 -1.40
N LYS A 257 -21.79 -8.73 -2.64
CA LYS A 257 -22.05 -10.15 -2.89
C LYS A 257 -20.81 -11.00 -2.59
N ILE A 258 -19.64 -10.54 -3.04
CA ILE A 258 -18.36 -11.23 -2.82
C ILE A 258 -18.02 -11.27 -1.33
N LYS A 259 -18.26 -10.17 -0.59
CA LYS A 259 -18.06 -10.09 0.87
C LYS A 259 -18.87 -11.15 1.60
N LYS A 260 -20.16 -11.28 1.29
CA LYS A 260 -21.05 -12.28 1.89
C LYS A 260 -20.56 -13.72 1.70
N ILE A 261 -19.93 -14.04 0.57
CA ILE A 261 -19.42 -15.39 0.30
C ILE A 261 -18.24 -15.74 1.23
N GLY A 262 -17.41 -14.76 1.58
CA GLY A 262 -16.21 -14.97 2.40
C GLY A 262 -16.31 -14.43 3.83
N GLU A 263 -17.51 -14.04 4.28
CA GLU A 263 -17.78 -13.67 5.66
C GLU A 263 -17.57 -14.91 6.54
N LYS A 264 -16.55 -14.84 7.39
CA LYS A 264 -16.41 -15.74 8.52
C LYS A 264 -16.77 -14.96 9.77
N GLU A 265 -17.75 -15.46 10.52
CA GLU A 265 -18.07 -14.94 11.84
C GLU A 265 -16.89 -15.17 12.80
N GLY A 266 -16.55 -14.14 13.58
CA GLY A 266 -15.55 -14.23 14.64
C GLY A 266 -14.68 -12.98 14.80
N SER A 267 -14.34 -12.66 16.05
CA SER A 267 -13.28 -11.69 16.39
C SER A 267 -11.91 -12.35 16.32
N ALA A 268 -10.85 -11.59 16.06
CA ALA A 268 -9.50 -12.12 16.17
C ALA A 268 -9.15 -12.43 17.63
N ASN A 269 -8.47 -13.56 17.82
CA ASN A 269 -7.85 -13.93 19.10
C ASN A 269 -6.60 -13.08 19.33
N LEU A 270 -6.11 -13.09 20.56
CA LEU A 270 -4.80 -12.53 20.89
C LEU A 270 -3.75 -13.64 20.88
N CYS A 271 -2.59 -13.35 20.27
CA CYS A 271 -1.44 -14.24 20.30
C CYS A 271 -0.93 -14.41 21.74
N TYR A 272 -0.75 -15.65 22.19
CA TYR A 272 -0.24 -15.95 23.55
C TYR A 272 1.15 -15.37 23.84
N ILE A 273 1.94 -15.09 22.81
CA ILE A 273 3.34 -14.64 22.95
C ILE A 273 3.46 -13.12 22.91
N CYS A 274 2.90 -12.50 21.86
CA CYS A 274 3.11 -11.07 21.59
C CYS A 274 1.87 -10.21 21.84
N ASN A 275 0.74 -10.82 22.24
CA ASN A 275 -0.53 -10.15 22.46
C ASN A 275 -1.04 -9.32 21.25
N GLU A 276 -0.59 -9.64 20.03
CA GLU A 276 -1.12 -9.08 18.78
C GLU A 276 -2.24 -9.96 18.21
N PRO A 277 -3.13 -9.41 17.35
CA PRO A 277 -4.21 -10.17 16.74
C PRO A 277 -3.75 -11.40 15.97
N SER A 278 -4.51 -12.49 16.09
CA SER A 278 -4.20 -13.78 15.52
C SER A 278 -5.47 -14.56 15.16
N SER A 279 -5.40 -15.35 14.08
CA SER A 279 -6.45 -16.34 13.75
C SER A 279 -6.30 -17.65 14.54
N GLY A 280 -5.17 -17.87 15.22
CA GLY A 280 -4.91 -19.04 16.08
C GLY A 280 -4.34 -18.64 17.44
N LYS A 281 -3.92 -19.62 18.26
CA LYS A 281 -3.31 -19.36 19.58
C LYS A 281 -2.00 -18.57 19.50
N ILE A 282 -1.23 -18.80 18.44
CA ILE A 282 0.05 -18.12 18.16
C ILE A 282 -0.06 -17.52 16.76
N CYS A 283 0.32 -16.24 16.61
CA CYS A 283 0.29 -15.57 15.31
C CYS A 283 1.40 -16.08 14.39
N ASN A 284 1.23 -15.90 13.07
CA ASN A 284 2.20 -16.37 12.09
C ASN A 284 3.60 -15.76 12.28
N ALA A 285 3.69 -14.51 12.76
CA ALA A 285 4.98 -13.90 13.04
C ALA A 285 5.73 -14.65 14.14
N CYS A 286 5.08 -14.91 15.28
CA CYS A 286 5.68 -15.69 16.36
C CYS A 286 5.96 -17.15 15.96
N ASN A 287 5.16 -17.76 15.08
CA ASN A 287 5.48 -19.09 14.57
C ASN A 287 6.79 -19.10 13.76
N ILE A 288 6.98 -18.11 12.88
CA ILE A 288 8.23 -17.95 12.12
C ILE A 288 9.41 -17.70 13.08
N LEU A 289 9.25 -16.82 14.06
CA LEU A 289 10.32 -16.53 15.03
C LEU A 289 10.70 -17.77 15.85
N LYS A 290 9.73 -18.62 16.22
CA LYS A 290 9.99 -19.91 16.88
C LYS A 290 10.76 -20.88 16.00
N GLU A 291 10.37 -21.01 14.73
CA GLU A 291 11.08 -21.86 13.75
C GLU A 291 12.55 -21.42 13.60
N LEU A 292 12.78 -20.10 13.65
CA LEU A 292 14.11 -19.48 13.58
C LEU A 292 14.86 -19.46 14.92
N LYS A 293 14.27 -19.95 16.02
CA LYS A 293 14.81 -19.91 17.39
C LYS A 293 15.18 -18.51 17.87
N LEU A 294 14.37 -17.51 17.50
CA LEU A 294 14.53 -16.11 17.92
C LEU A 294 13.70 -15.76 19.16
N ILE A 295 12.76 -16.64 19.55
CA ILE A 295 11.91 -16.56 20.75
C ILE A 295 11.59 -17.95 21.29
#